data_AF-A0A388PQD5-F1
#
_entry.id   AF-A0A388PQD5-F1
#
_cell.length_a   1.000
_cell.length_b   1.000
_cell.length_c   1.000
_cell.angle_alpha   90.00
_cell.angle_beta   90.00
_cell.angle_gamma   90.00
#
_symmetry.space_group_name_H-M   'P 1'
#
loop_
_entity.id
_entity.type
_entity.pdbx_description
1 polymer ?
#
loop_
_entity_poly.entity_id
_entity_poly.type
_entity_poly.pdbx_seq_one_letter_code
_entity_poly.pdbx_strand_id
1 'polypeptide(L)'
;MSYDRREFIKTFTLGGIALFTADWFAAVQARQPAKTTFRLPAHVNERVPDGHDVINAVWNDGTGYLLYLNGTPYGEPPKITLREKLIEEGEESVCDTIDEFQRKYGAFISDLDDLEGEVEARQVKSLNEGGEEYTFEPDETWRDFVERHDHQLLSDVECCVDDWGSEVLRRLDHDIDWDEHEQWLTDWCRHQSPEADALAYVEGLFDALEAQGEEAAALPVGIESDLDAIVYIDGACPGNDTLRCAVAPDYTQLAALQRVIDALGWKATVVLLEPNPADAAKA
;
A
#
# COMPACT_ATOMS: atom_id res chain seq x y z
N MET A 1 -18.92 -8.04 9.84
CA MET A 1 -18.72 -9.51 9.76
C MET A 1 -17.33 -9.73 9.20
N SER A 2 -16.43 -10.33 9.97
CA SER A 2 -15.05 -10.59 9.56
C SER A 2 -15.03 -11.72 8.52
N TYR A 3 -14.91 -11.38 7.25
CA TYR A 3 -14.57 -12.36 6.22
C TYR A 3 -13.07 -12.60 6.27
N ASP A 4 -12.69 -13.85 6.56
CA ASP A 4 -11.31 -14.30 6.56
C ASP A 4 -10.79 -14.20 5.11
N ARG A 5 -9.73 -13.41 4.84
CA ARG A 5 -9.19 -13.11 3.49
C ARG A 5 -8.94 -14.39 2.67
N ARG A 6 -8.69 -15.53 3.34
CA ARG A 6 -8.52 -16.86 2.73
C ARG A 6 -9.79 -17.48 2.15
N GLU A 7 -10.98 -17.19 2.68
CA GLU A 7 -12.25 -17.76 2.16
C GLU A 7 -12.69 -17.09 0.86
N PHE A 8 -12.44 -15.78 0.72
CA PHE A 8 -12.78 -15.03 -0.49
C PHE A 8 -12.02 -15.55 -1.73
N ILE A 9 -10.73 -15.87 -1.56
CA ILE A 9 -9.82 -16.35 -2.61
C ILE A 9 -10.31 -17.67 -3.27
N LYS A 10 -11.01 -18.53 -2.54
CA LYS A 10 -11.44 -19.85 -3.05
C LYS A 10 -12.54 -19.79 -4.12
N THR A 11 -13.21 -18.66 -4.28
CA THR A 11 -14.46 -18.57 -5.06
C THR A 11 -14.27 -18.20 -6.53
N PHE A 12 -13.07 -17.80 -6.97
CA PHE A 12 -12.85 -17.15 -8.28
C PHE A 12 -12.33 -18.04 -9.43
N THR A 13 -12.02 -19.32 -9.22
CA THR A 13 -11.27 -20.17 -10.17
C THR A 13 -12.10 -20.86 -11.28
N LEU A 14 -13.08 -20.18 -11.90
CA LEU A 14 -14.01 -20.84 -12.85
C LEU A 14 -14.22 -20.20 -14.24
N GLY A 15 -13.37 -19.28 -14.72
CA GLY A 15 -13.55 -18.74 -16.08
C GLY A 15 -12.27 -18.25 -16.74
N GLY A 16 -11.62 -19.10 -17.54
CA GLY A 16 -10.48 -18.71 -18.38
C GLY A 16 -10.90 -17.99 -19.68
N ILE A 17 -9.93 -17.32 -20.32
CA ILE A 17 -9.66 -17.23 -21.77
C ILE A 17 -8.49 -16.24 -22.00
N ALA A 18 -7.50 -16.65 -22.81
CA ALA A 18 -6.37 -15.85 -23.29
C ALA A 18 -6.64 -15.28 -24.69
N LEU A 19 -6.11 -14.10 -25.04
CA LEU A 19 -6.12 -13.60 -26.43
C LEU A 19 -4.93 -12.66 -26.78
N PHE A 20 -4.35 -12.95 -27.95
CA PHE A 20 -3.40 -12.21 -28.83
C PHE A 20 -1.89 -12.45 -28.67
N THR A 21 -1.30 -13.17 -29.64
CA THR A 21 0.11 -13.04 -30.03
C THR A 21 0.18 -12.52 -31.47
N ALA A 22 0.95 -11.45 -31.69
CA ALA A 22 1.30 -10.98 -33.03
C ALA A 22 2.65 -11.58 -33.49
N ASP A 23 2.90 -11.51 -34.79
CA ASP A 23 3.94 -12.16 -35.62
C ASP A 23 5.43 -12.04 -35.20
N TRP A 24 5.76 -11.54 -34.02
CA TRP A 24 7.14 -11.38 -33.52
C TRP A 24 7.74 -12.69 -32.99
N PHE A 25 6.90 -13.66 -32.58
CA PHE A 25 7.30 -15.00 -32.12
C PHE A 25 8.18 -15.76 -33.14
N ALA A 26 7.95 -15.52 -34.44
CA ALA A 26 8.72 -16.13 -35.52
C ALA A 26 10.16 -15.56 -35.62
N ALA A 27 10.39 -14.33 -35.18
CA ALA A 27 11.71 -13.69 -35.18
C ALA A 27 12.58 -14.16 -33.99
N VAL A 28 11.96 -14.53 -32.87
CA VAL A 28 12.64 -14.97 -31.63
C VAL A 28 13.24 -16.37 -31.76
N GLN A 29 12.58 -17.29 -32.46
CA GLN A 29 13.05 -18.69 -32.63
C GLN A 29 14.37 -18.83 -33.42
N ALA A 30 14.85 -17.78 -34.09
CA ALA A 30 16.05 -17.81 -34.94
C ALA A 30 17.38 -17.54 -34.19
N ARG A 31 17.35 -17.26 -32.88
CA ARG A 31 18.54 -16.84 -32.11
C ARG A 31 19.31 -18.06 -31.56
N GLN A 32 20.59 -17.91 -31.19
CA GLN A 32 21.42 -18.93 -30.53
C GLN A 32 21.57 -18.62 -29.02
N PRO A 33 21.47 -19.61 -28.11
CA PRO A 33 21.50 -19.36 -26.67
C PRO A 33 22.91 -18.97 -26.19
N ALA A 34 23.02 -17.82 -25.54
CA ALA A 34 24.19 -17.48 -24.73
C ALA A 34 24.21 -18.37 -23.48
N LYS A 35 25.32 -19.06 -23.22
CA LYS A 35 25.53 -19.79 -21.97
C LYS A 35 25.85 -18.79 -20.84
N THR A 36 24.83 -18.28 -20.19
CA THR A 36 24.93 -17.60 -18.91
C THR A 36 24.35 -18.50 -17.82
N THR A 37 25.11 -18.72 -16.75
CA THR A 37 24.63 -19.42 -15.56
C THR A 37 23.70 -18.46 -14.84
N PHE A 38 22.39 -18.64 -15.00
CA PHE A 38 21.40 -17.79 -14.33
C PHE A 38 21.17 -18.23 -12.89
N ARG A 39 20.77 -17.28 -12.03
CA ARG A 39 20.32 -17.58 -10.67
C ARG A 39 18.94 -18.22 -10.74
N LEU A 40 18.68 -19.15 -9.83
CA LEU A 40 17.33 -19.65 -9.56
C LEU A 40 16.69 -18.78 -8.47
N PRO A 41 15.34 -18.81 -8.33
CA PRO A 41 14.67 -18.19 -7.21
C PRO A 41 15.27 -18.68 -5.90
N ALA A 42 15.60 -17.74 -5.02
CA ALA A 42 16.21 -18.04 -3.74
C ALA A 42 15.16 -18.52 -2.72
N HIS A 43 15.58 -19.31 -1.73
CA HIS A 43 14.73 -19.65 -0.58
C HIS A 43 14.85 -18.58 0.52
N VAL A 44 13.86 -18.48 1.43
CA VAL A 44 13.81 -17.46 2.52
C VAL A 44 15.12 -17.28 3.30
N ASN A 45 15.87 -18.35 3.50
CA ASN A 45 17.10 -18.34 4.31
C ASN A 45 18.38 -18.20 3.47
N GLU A 46 18.25 -18.11 2.14
CA GLU A 46 19.39 -17.92 1.24
C GLU A 46 19.76 -16.45 1.17
N ARG A 47 21.06 -16.19 0.99
CA ARG A 47 21.58 -14.83 0.98
C ARG A 47 21.26 -14.15 -0.35
N VAL A 48 20.38 -13.15 -0.30
CA VAL A 48 20.17 -12.19 -1.39
C VAL A 48 21.39 -11.25 -1.49
N PRO A 49 21.87 -10.90 -2.70
CA PRO A 49 22.95 -9.94 -2.84
C PRO A 49 22.59 -8.55 -2.27
N ASP A 50 23.57 -7.88 -1.67
CA ASP A 50 23.36 -6.57 -1.05
C ASP A 50 22.91 -5.53 -2.11
N GLY A 51 21.85 -4.78 -1.81
CA GLY A 51 21.29 -3.76 -2.71
C GLY A 51 20.47 -4.31 -3.89
N HIS A 52 20.06 -5.58 -3.85
CA HIS A 52 19.01 -6.10 -4.72
C HIS A 52 17.63 -5.88 -4.10
N ASP A 53 16.66 -5.50 -4.92
CA ASP A 53 15.24 -5.60 -4.58
C ASP A 53 14.83 -7.07 -4.45
N VAL A 54 13.87 -7.35 -3.58
CA VAL A 54 13.36 -8.69 -3.31
C VAL A 54 11.96 -8.82 -3.87
N ILE A 55 11.76 -9.74 -4.81
CA ILE A 55 10.43 -10.12 -5.29
C ILE A 55 10.03 -11.38 -4.53
N ASN A 56 9.26 -11.21 -3.46
CA ASN A 56 8.73 -12.32 -2.68
C ASN A 56 7.62 -13.01 -3.45
N ALA A 57 7.72 -14.33 -3.57
CA ALA A 57 6.75 -15.21 -4.20
C ALA A 57 6.06 -16.06 -3.12
N VAL A 58 4.74 -15.95 -3.05
CA VAL A 58 3.91 -16.63 -2.04
C VAL A 58 2.90 -17.52 -2.75
N TRP A 59 2.97 -18.83 -2.50
CA TRP A 59 2.06 -19.80 -3.08
C TRP A 59 0.64 -19.59 -2.57
N ASN A 60 -0.27 -19.34 -3.51
CA ASN A 60 -1.70 -19.28 -3.25
C ASN A 60 -2.40 -20.46 -3.92
N ASP A 61 -2.98 -21.34 -3.10
CA ASP A 61 -3.58 -22.61 -3.52
C ASP A 61 -4.57 -22.42 -4.67
N GLY A 62 -4.28 -23.06 -5.81
CA GLY A 62 -5.09 -22.99 -7.03
C GLY A 62 -4.93 -21.74 -7.90
N THR A 63 -4.22 -20.69 -7.45
CA THR A 63 -3.98 -19.46 -8.23
C THR A 63 -2.56 -19.37 -8.78
N GLY A 64 -1.57 -19.85 -8.02
CA GLY A 64 -0.14 -19.70 -8.34
C GLY A 64 0.58 -18.87 -7.28
N TYR A 65 1.81 -18.46 -7.59
CA TYR A 65 2.61 -17.58 -6.76
C TYR A 65 2.23 -16.11 -6.96
N LEU A 66 1.66 -15.50 -5.92
CA LEU A 66 1.47 -14.05 -5.86
C LEU A 66 2.83 -13.38 -5.60
N LEU A 67 3.10 -12.28 -6.30
CA LEU A 67 4.37 -11.55 -6.21
C LEU A 67 4.23 -10.27 -5.38
N TYR A 68 5.24 -9.98 -4.54
CA TYR A 68 5.31 -8.81 -3.65
C TYR A 68 6.71 -8.19 -3.73
N LEU A 69 6.83 -6.89 -4.00
CA LEU A 69 8.11 -6.21 -4.11
C LEU A 69 8.52 -5.65 -2.74
N ASN A 70 9.70 -6.01 -2.25
CA ASN A 70 10.30 -5.54 -1.00
C ASN A 70 9.36 -5.61 0.23
N GLY A 71 8.33 -6.45 0.17
CA GLY A 71 7.27 -6.55 1.18
C GLY A 71 6.70 -7.96 1.27
N THR A 72 5.65 -8.13 2.06
CA THR A 72 5.02 -9.44 2.30
C THR A 72 3.50 -9.32 2.12
N PRO A 73 2.77 -10.43 1.98
CA PRO A 73 1.29 -10.47 2.00
C PRO A 73 0.64 -9.89 3.26
N TYR A 74 1.45 -9.57 4.27
CA TYR A 74 1.03 -8.96 5.53
C TYR A 74 1.48 -7.50 5.63
N GLY A 75 1.83 -6.86 4.51
CA GLY A 75 2.07 -5.43 4.47
C GLY A 75 0.82 -4.71 4.96
N GLU A 76 0.85 -4.21 6.19
CA GLU A 76 -0.13 -3.21 6.62
C GLU A 76 0.12 -1.95 5.80
N PRO A 77 -0.93 -1.19 5.46
CA PRO A 77 -0.74 0.16 4.97
C PRO A 77 0.19 0.92 5.93
N PRO A 78 1.05 1.82 5.42
CA PRO A 78 1.89 2.62 6.28
C PRO A 78 1.01 3.36 7.27
N LYS A 79 1.30 3.17 8.57
CA LYS A 79 0.69 3.96 9.63
C LYS A 79 1.33 5.34 9.56
N ILE A 80 0.73 6.23 8.76
CA ILE A 80 1.07 7.65 8.77
C ILE A 80 0.20 8.35 9.81
N THR A 81 0.67 9.47 10.32
CA THR A 81 -0.09 10.34 11.20
C THR A 81 -1.01 11.24 10.37
N LEU A 82 -2.09 11.75 10.97
CA LEU A 82 -2.95 12.79 10.40
C LEU A 82 -2.12 13.99 9.92
N ARG A 83 -1.11 14.36 10.70
CA ARG A 83 -0.17 15.42 10.35
C ARG A 83 0.59 15.10 9.06
N GLU A 84 1.16 13.91 8.93
CA GLU A 84 1.86 13.51 7.71
C GLU A 84 0.92 13.52 6.51
N LYS A 85 -0.33 13.06 6.67
CA LYS A 85 -1.34 13.07 5.60
C LYS A 85 -1.75 14.49 5.19
N LEU A 86 -1.98 15.39 6.13
CA LEU A 86 -2.30 16.80 5.86
C LEU A 86 -1.14 17.50 5.13
N ILE A 87 0.10 17.24 5.54
CA ILE A 87 1.29 17.80 4.87
C ILE A 87 1.42 17.29 3.43
N GLU A 88 1.15 16.01 3.16
CA GLU A 88 1.17 15.45 1.81
C GLU A 88 0.16 16.14 0.87
N GLU A 89 -1.03 16.46 1.36
CA GLU A 89 -2.08 17.15 0.59
C GLU A 89 -1.87 18.68 0.55
N GLY A 90 -0.84 19.21 1.20
CA GLY A 90 -0.53 20.64 1.23
C GLY A 90 -1.32 21.46 2.24
N GLU A 91 -1.97 20.81 3.20
CA GLU A 91 -2.85 21.40 4.23
C GLU A 91 -2.10 21.63 5.55
N GLU A 92 -0.87 22.16 5.47
CA GLU A 92 -0.04 22.48 6.64
C GLU A 92 -0.74 23.47 7.59
N SER A 93 -1.58 24.36 7.07
CA SER A 93 -2.37 25.30 7.89
C SER A 93 -3.39 24.60 8.79
N VAL A 94 -3.92 23.44 8.39
CA VAL A 94 -4.81 22.65 9.24
C VAL A 94 -4.05 22.12 10.45
N CYS A 95 -2.79 21.70 10.26
CA CYS A 95 -1.92 21.28 11.37
C CYS A 95 -1.70 22.40 12.38
N ASP A 96 -1.44 23.62 11.91
CA ASP A 96 -1.22 24.79 12.77
C ASP A 96 -2.47 25.11 13.62
N THR A 97 -3.66 25.05 13.01
CA THR A 97 -4.94 25.24 13.70
C THR A 97 -5.16 24.19 14.78
N ILE A 98 -4.95 22.91 14.46
CA ILE A 98 -5.09 21.80 15.42
C ILE A 98 -4.07 21.92 16.56
N ASP A 99 -2.82 22.30 16.25
CA ASP A 99 -1.77 22.51 17.26
C ASP A 99 -2.12 23.64 18.21
N GLU A 100 -2.65 24.75 17.70
CA GLU A 100 -3.09 25.85 18.55
C GLU A 100 -4.24 25.42 19.47
N PHE A 101 -5.21 24.68 18.93
CA PHE A 101 -6.33 24.14 19.69
C PHE A 101 -5.86 23.19 20.79
N GLN A 102 -5.03 22.19 20.45
CA GLN A 102 -4.48 21.24 21.41
C GLN A 102 -3.63 21.93 22.48
N ARG A 103 -2.83 22.94 22.11
CA ARG A 103 -1.99 23.67 23.06
C ARG A 103 -2.83 24.37 24.14
N LYS A 104 -4.00 24.91 23.78
CA LYS A 104 -4.89 25.62 24.71
C LYS A 104 -5.82 24.67 25.45
N TYR A 105 -6.43 23.72 24.74
CA TYR A 105 -7.57 22.94 25.22
C TYR A 105 -7.33 21.42 25.24
N GLY A 106 -6.24 20.93 24.67
CA GLY A 106 -5.95 19.49 24.51
C GLY A 106 -5.81 18.71 25.82
N ALA A 107 -5.63 19.39 26.95
CA ALA A 107 -5.68 18.76 28.28
C ALA A 107 -7.10 18.38 28.72
N PHE A 108 -8.13 18.91 28.05
CA PHE A 108 -9.54 18.78 28.41
C PHE A 108 -10.39 18.24 27.26
N ILE A 109 -10.05 18.60 26.02
CA ILE A 109 -10.74 18.22 24.79
C ILE A 109 -9.79 17.36 23.98
N SER A 110 -10.09 16.07 23.87
CA SER A 110 -9.25 15.09 23.17
C SER A 110 -9.84 14.67 21.82
N ASP A 111 -11.16 14.80 21.69
CA ASP A 111 -11.92 14.58 20.47
C ASP A 111 -12.89 15.75 20.23
N LEU A 112 -13.44 15.83 19.02
CA LEU A 112 -14.41 16.88 18.70
C LEU A 112 -15.76 16.67 19.41
N ASP A 113 -16.06 15.45 19.88
CA ASP A 113 -17.28 15.15 20.63
C ASP A 113 -17.23 15.73 22.05
N ASP A 114 -16.04 15.85 22.64
CA ASP A 114 -15.77 16.48 23.94
C ASP A 114 -16.19 17.97 23.96
N LEU A 115 -16.34 18.62 22.80
CA LEU A 115 -16.87 19.98 22.69
C LEU A 115 -18.29 20.11 23.25
N GLU A 116 -19.10 19.05 23.14
CA GLU A 116 -20.46 19.04 23.71
C GLU A 116 -20.47 18.73 25.22
N GLY A 117 -19.31 18.43 25.81
CA GLY A 117 -19.16 18.19 27.23
C GLY A 117 -19.29 19.47 28.05
N GLU A 118 -19.90 19.37 29.23
CA GLU A 118 -20.02 20.49 30.17
C GLU A 118 -18.65 20.90 30.75
N VAL A 119 -18.41 22.21 30.83
CA VAL A 119 -17.23 22.79 31.45
C VAL A 119 -17.32 22.71 32.96
N GLU A 120 -16.33 22.09 33.59
CA GLU A 120 -16.24 22.01 35.04
C GLU A 120 -15.40 23.14 35.64
N ALA A 121 -15.81 23.63 36.82
CA ALA A 121 -15.09 24.66 37.57
C ALA A 121 -13.59 24.35 37.80
N ARG A 122 -13.25 23.05 37.96
CA ARG A 122 -11.85 22.62 38.14
C ARG A 122 -11.01 22.81 36.88
N GLN A 123 -11.61 22.68 35.69
CA GLN A 123 -10.92 22.80 34.40
C GLN A 123 -10.59 24.26 34.14
N VAL A 124 -11.55 25.17 34.36
CA VAL A 124 -11.33 26.63 34.24
C VAL A 124 -10.31 27.12 35.26
N LYS A 125 -10.34 26.58 36.49
CA LYS A 125 -9.30 26.87 37.47
C LYS A 125 -7.91 26.48 36.96
N SER A 126 -7.78 25.32 36.33
CA SER A 126 -6.52 24.84 35.75
C SER A 126 -6.07 25.68 34.54
N LEU A 127 -7.00 26.09 33.67
CA LEU A 127 -6.70 27.02 32.57
C LEU A 127 -6.11 28.35 33.09
N ASN A 128 -6.67 28.88 34.17
CA ASN A 128 -6.21 30.14 34.78
C ASN A 128 -4.88 30.02 35.55
N GLU A 129 -4.37 28.81 35.80
CA GLU A 129 -3.03 28.64 36.41
C GLU A 129 -1.92 29.20 35.50
N GLY A 130 -2.19 29.30 34.19
CA GLY A 130 -1.30 29.91 33.19
C GLY A 130 -1.27 31.45 33.21
N GLY A 131 -2.11 32.11 34.01
CA GLY A 131 -2.18 33.58 34.10
C GLY A 131 -3.24 34.25 33.21
N GLU A 132 -4.04 33.45 32.51
CA GLU A 132 -5.23 33.92 31.77
C GLU A 132 -6.43 34.15 32.71
N GLU A 133 -7.44 34.91 32.26
CA GLU A 133 -8.66 35.21 33.02
C GLU A 133 -9.92 34.60 32.39
N TYR A 134 -9.95 33.28 32.28
CA TYR A 134 -11.14 32.56 31.81
C TYR A 134 -12.24 32.52 32.86
N THR A 135 -13.48 32.61 32.40
CA THR A 135 -14.72 32.50 33.18
C THR A 135 -15.69 31.58 32.47
N PHE A 136 -16.55 30.86 33.21
CA PHE A 136 -17.56 29.96 32.64
C PHE A 136 -18.92 30.13 33.32
N GLU A 137 -19.99 29.80 32.61
CA GLU A 137 -21.35 29.75 33.13
C GLU A 137 -21.72 28.32 33.58
N PRO A 138 -22.61 28.15 34.58
CA PRO A 138 -23.10 26.83 34.93
C PRO A 138 -23.79 26.17 33.73
N ASP A 139 -23.52 24.88 33.53
CA ASP A 139 -24.06 24.06 32.44
C ASP A 139 -23.60 24.50 31.02
N GLU A 140 -22.56 25.35 30.92
CA GLU A 140 -21.93 25.75 29.64
C GLU A 140 -21.13 24.57 29.04
N THR A 141 -21.27 24.33 27.74
CA THR A 141 -20.48 23.32 27.03
C THR A 141 -19.09 23.85 26.65
N TRP A 142 -18.15 22.97 26.35
CA TRP A 142 -16.85 23.39 25.81
C TRP A 142 -16.99 24.16 24.50
N ARG A 143 -17.95 23.82 23.65
CA ARG A 143 -18.26 24.58 22.42
C ARG A 143 -18.65 26.02 22.76
N ASP A 144 -19.63 26.21 23.63
CA ASP A 144 -20.10 27.55 24.05
C ASP A 144 -18.95 28.35 24.68
N PHE A 145 -18.14 27.70 25.51
CA PHE A 145 -17.01 28.31 26.18
C PHE A 145 -15.93 28.76 25.18
N VAL A 146 -15.52 27.89 24.25
CA VAL A 146 -14.51 28.24 23.24
C VAL A 146 -15.07 29.28 22.26
N GLU A 147 -16.36 29.22 21.90
CA GLU A 147 -17.00 30.25 21.08
C GLU A 147 -16.88 31.63 21.74
N ARG A 148 -17.07 31.73 23.06
CA ARG A 148 -17.02 33.01 23.77
C ARG A 148 -15.60 33.57 23.93
N HIS A 149 -14.61 32.71 24.18
CA HIS A 149 -13.25 33.13 24.50
C HIS A 149 -12.29 33.10 23.32
N ASP A 150 -12.53 32.22 22.36
CA ASP A 150 -11.64 31.88 21.25
C ASP A 150 -12.44 31.60 19.95
N HIS A 151 -13.47 32.39 19.66
CA HIS A 151 -14.37 32.20 18.50
C HIS A 151 -13.66 31.92 17.17
N GLN A 152 -12.55 32.61 16.90
CA GLN A 152 -11.81 32.45 15.65
C GLN A 152 -11.18 31.06 15.58
N LEU A 153 -10.60 30.57 16.67
CA LEU A 153 -9.99 29.25 16.73
C LEU A 153 -11.04 28.14 16.62
N LEU A 154 -12.22 28.30 17.24
CA LEU A 154 -13.34 27.38 17.05
C LEU A 154 -13.79 27.35 15.59
N SER A 155 -13.98 28.53 14.99
CA SER A 155 -14.35 28.64 13.58
C SER A 155 -13.32 28.01 12.66
N ASP A 156 -12.02 28.18 12.92
CA ASP A 156 -10.96 27.62 12.10
C ASP A 156 -10.96 26.08 12.21
N VAL A 157 -11.15 25.52 13.41
CA VAL A 157 -11.30 24.06 13.61
C VAL A 157 -12.55 23.52 12.91
N GLU A 158 -13.70 24.19 13.04
CA GLU A 158 -14.94 23.78 12.37
C GLU A 158 -14.81 23.87 10.84
N CYS A 159 -14.10 24.87 10.31
CA CYS A 159 -13.78 24.92 8.88
C CYS A 159 -12.90 23.74 8.43
N CYS A 160 -11.90 23.35 9.24
CA CYS A 160 -11.09 22.16 8.93
C CYS A 160 -11.95 20.88 8.89
N VAL A 161 -12.97 20.80 9.76
CA VAL A 161 -13.94 19.69 9.78
C VAL A 161 -14.83 19.68 8.54
N ASP A 162 -15.27 20.84 8.05
CA ASP A 162 -16.04 20.91 6.80
C ASP A 162 -15.22 20.46 5.59
N ASP A 163 -13.92 20.78 5.56
CA ASP A 163 -13.02 20.46 4.45
C ASP A 163 -12.56 18.99 4.45
N TRP A 164 -12.24 18.43 5.63
CA TRP A 164 -11.67 17.08 5.77
C TRP A 164 -12.62 16.04 6.35
N GLY A 165 -13.76 16.47 6.89
CA GLY A 165 -14.74 15.61 7.53
C GLY A 165 -14.45 15.37 9.01
N SER A 166 -15.52 15.36 9.81
CA SER A 166 -15.46 15.11 11.26
C SER A 166 -14.90 13.74 11.61
N GLU A 167 -14.97 12.77 10.70
CA GLU A 167 -14.44 11.42 10.96
C GLU A 167 -12.91 11.39 10.86
N VAL A 168 -12.32 12.13 9.93
CA VAL A 168 -10.85 12.27 9.83
C VAL A 168 -10.29 13.01 11.05
N LEU A 169 -11.02 14.00 11.54
CA LEU A 169 -10.63 14.81 12.70
C LEU A 169 -11.27 14.36 14.01
N ARG A 170 -11.93 13.18 14.02
CA ARG A 170 -12.79 12.75 15.15
C ARG A 170 -12.00 12.74 16.44
N ARG A 171 -10.79 12.20 16.35
CA ARG A 171 -9.77 12.35 17.39
C ARG A 171 -8.92 13.52 16.96
N LEU A 172 -8.82 14.55 17.80
CA LEU A 172 -7.82 15.60 17.61
C LEU A 172 -6.39 15.03 17.72
N ASP A 173 -6.24 13.74 18.00
CA ASP A 173 -5.02 12.95 18.03
C ASP A 173 -4.35 12.79 16.66
N HIS A 174 -3.08 12.41 16.66
CA HIS A 174 -2.27 12.29 15.45
C HIS A 174 -2.48 11.00 14.67
N ASP A 175 -3.18 10.00 15.19
CA ASP A 175 -3.32 8.69 14.55
C ASP A 175 -4.63 8.61 13.75
N ILE A 176 -4.52 8.34 12.46
CA ILE A 176 -5.66 8.08 11.58
C ILE A 176 -6.11 6.61 11.77
N ASP A 177 -7.42 6.39 11.97
CA ASP A 177 -7.99 5.04 11.92
C ASP A 177 -8.18 4.60 10.47
N TRP A 178 -7.16 3.94 9.92
CA TRP A 178 -7.15 3.53 8.51
C TRP A 178 -8.23 2.52 8.13
N ASP A 179 -8.80 1.79 9.10
CA ASP A 179 -9.95 0.91 8.84
C ASP A 179 -11.22 1.74 8.56
N GLU A 180 -11.30 2.96 9.09
CA GLU A 180 -12.39 3.92 8.88
C GLU A 180 -12.24 4.69 7.56
N HIS A 181 -11.02 4.83 7.03
CA HIS A 181 -10.73 5.51 5.76
C HIS A 181 -10.60 4.57 4.55
N GLU A 182 -11.69 3.84 4.27
CA GLU A 182 -11.80 2.82 3.20
C GLU A 182 -11.29 3.27 1.82
N GLN A 183 -11.52 4.54 1.45
CA GLN A 183 -11.09 5.09 0.16
C GLN A 183 -9.56 5.15 0.05
N TRP A 184 -8.89 5.65 1.08
CA TRP A 184 -7.42 5.73 1.10
C TRP A 184 -6.82 4.32 1.14
N LEU A 185 -7.39 3.42 1.94
CA LEU A 185 -6.96 2.02 2.00
C LEU A 185 -7.05 1.38 0.61
N THR A 186 -8.13 1.65 -0.12
CA THR A 186 -8.32 1.18 -1.50
C THR A 186 -7.25 1.75 -2.43
N ASP A 187 -6.98 3.05 -2.36
CA ASP A 187 -5.97 3.70 -3.20
C ASP A 187 -4.56 3.19 -2.90
N TRP A 188 -4.22 2.99 -1.63
CA TRP A 188 -2.96 2.37 -1.22
C TRP A 188 -2.85 0.95 -1.77
N CYS A 189 -3.88 0.12 -1.58
CA CYS A 189 -3.90 -1.27 -2.08
C CYS A 189 -3.64 -1.34 -3.59
N ARG A 190 -4.18 -0.38 -4.35
CA ARG A 190 -4.10 -0.38 -5.82
C ARG A 190 -2.82 0.19 -6.39
N HIS A 191 -2.13 1.05 -5.65
CA HIS A 191 -1.04 1.86 -6.23
C HIS A 191 0.26 1.85 -5.44
N GLN A 192 0.24 1.43 -4.17
CA GLN A 192 1.36 1.56 -3.24
C GLN A 192 1.59 0.31 -2.39
N SER A 193 0.77 -0.73 -2.57
CA SER A 193 0.96 -2.01 -1.90
C SER A 193 2.15 -2.75 -2.51
N PRO A 194 2.84 -3.62 -1.75
CA PRO A 194 3.90 -4.47 -2.28
C PRO A 194 3.48 -5.29 -3.52
N GLU A 195 2.21 -5.68 -3.59
CA GLU A 195 1.59 -6.36 -4.72
C GLU A 195 1.49 -5.47 -5.97
N ALA A 196 1.02 -4.23 -5.79
CA ALA A 196 0.90 -3.26 -6.86
C ALA A 196 2.29 -2.84 -7.37
N ASP A 197 3.25 -2.67 -6.46
CA ASP A 197 4.64 -2.40 -6.79
C ASP A 197 5.30 -3.55 -7.55
N ALA A 198 5.03 -4.80 -7.15
CA ALA A 198 5.51 -5.98 -7.89
C ALA A 198 4.93 -6.05 -9.30
N LEU A 199 3.64 -5.74 -9.46
CA LEU A 199 3.01 -5.68 -10.78
C LEU A 199 3.71 -4.64 -11.65
N ALA A 200 3.83 -3.40 -11.17
CA ALA A 200 4.47 -2.32 -11.92
C ALA A 200 5.94 -2.65 -12.27
N TYR A 201 6.66 -3.30 -11.36
CA TYR A 201 8.03 -3.77 -11.61
C TYR A 201 8.09 -4.83 -12.71
N VAL A 202 7.17 -5.80 -12.70
CA VAL A 202 7.09 -6.84 -13.72
C VAL A 202 6.67 -6.27 -15.07
N GLU A 203 5.70 -5.35 -15.12
CA GLU A 203 5.33 -4.62 -16.34
C GLU A 203 6.55 -3.91 -16.95
N GLY A 204 7.34 -3.19 -16.12
CA GLY A 204 8.56 -2.55 -16.57
C GLY A 204 9.64 -3.51 -17.09
N LEU A 205 9.70 -4.76 -16.59
CA LEU A 205 10.58 -5.80 -17.14
C LEU A 205 10.16 -6.19 -18.55
N PHE A 206 8.85 -6.31 -18.82
CA PHE A 206 8.33 -6.63 -20.16
C PHE A 206 8.57 -5.49 -21.14
N ASP A 207 8.36 -4.23 -20.73
CA ASP A 207 8.67 -3.06 -21.56
C ASP A 207 10.16 -3.02 -21.94
N ALA A 208 11.05 -3.34 -20.99
CA ALA A 208 12.48 -3.41 -21.23
C ALA A 208 12.89 -4.55 -22.16
N LEU A 209 12.22 -5.72 -22.07
CA LEU A 209 12.41 -6.83 -22.99
C LEU A 209 11.97 -6.46 -24.40
N GLU A 210 10.82 -5.81 -24.57
CA GLU A 210 10.32 -5.35 -25.88
C GLU A 210 11.32 -4.39 -26.52
N ALA A 211 11.75 -3.36 -25.78
CA ALA A 211 12.73 -2.39 -26.26
C ALA A 211 14.08 -3.03 -26.63
N GLN A 212 14.61 -3.95 -25.80
CA GLN A 212 15.85 -4.65 -26.11
C GLN A 212 15.70 -5.67 -27.24
N GLY A 213 14.51 -6.27 -27.40
CA GLY A 213 14.18 -7.16 -28.50
C GLY A 213 14.21 -6.45 -29.86
N GLU A 214 13.83 -5.18 -29.88
CA GLU A 214 13.90 -4.28 -31.05
C GLU A 214 15.34 -3.78 -31.32
N GLU A 215 16.11 -3.45 -30.28
CA GLU A 215 17.42 -2.80 -30.43
C GLU A 215 18.65 -3.75 -30.43
N ALA A 216 18.59 -4.94 -29.80
CA ALA A 216 19.76 -5.76 -29.52
C ALA A 216 19.65 -7.26 -29.91
N ALA A 217 20.77 -7.85 -30.33
CA ALA A 217 20.87 -9.26 -30.72
C ALA A 217 21.26 -10.23 -29.56
N ALA A 218 21.38 -9.73 -28.32
CA ALA A 218 22.07 -10.42 -27.23
C ALA A 218 21.15 -11.07 -26.18
N LEU A 219 19.83 -10.95 -26.28
CA LEU A 219 18.91 -11.64 -25.36
C LEU A 219 18.96 -13.16 -25.59
N PRO A 220 19.10 -13.98 -24.53
CA PRO A 220 19.03 -15.43 -24.62
C PRO A 220 17.68 -15.89 -25.18
N VAL A 221 17.72 -16.83 -26.13
CA VAL A 221 16.56 -17.38 -26.83
C VAL A 221 15.54 -17.98 -25.86
N GLY A 222 14.26 -17.67 -26.05
CA GLY A 222 13.15 -18.29 -25.32
C GLY A 222 12.85 -17.72 -23.93
N ILE A 223 13.60 -16.69 -23.49
CA ILE A 223 13.35 -16.03 -22.21
C ILE A 223 11.96 -15.39 -22.12
N GLU A 224 11.48 -14.80 -23.22
CA GLU A 224 10.18 -14.11 -23.29
C GLU A 224 9.00 -15.09 -23.30
N SER A 225 9.06 -16.16 -24.12
CA SER A 225 8.03 -17.21 -24.14
C SER A 225 7.90 -17.95 -22.81
N ASP A 226 8.97 -17.95 -22.02
CA ASP A 226 9.00 -18.56 -20.70
C ASP A 226 8.31 -17.68 -19.64
N LEU A 227 7.89 -16.45 -19.96
CA LEU A 227 7.11 -15.54 -19.09
C LEU A 227 5.64 -15.37 -19.48
N ASP A 228 5.22 -15.87 -20.65
CA ASP A 228 3.85 -15.71 -21.20
C ASP A 228 2.74 -16.22 -20.26
N ALA A 229 3.10 -17.00 -19.25
CA ALA A 229 2.15 -17.55 -18.28
C ALA A 229 2.01 -16.70 -17.01
N ILE A 230 2.78 -15.62 -16.84
CA ILE A 230 2.53 -14.66 -15.75
C ILE A 230 1.19 -13.97 -16.02
N VAL A 231 0.30 -14.04 -15.03
CA VAL A 231 -1.05 -13.46 -15.09
C VAL A 231 -1.10 -12.18 -14.28
N TYR A 232 -1.76 -11.17 -14.81
CA TYR A 232 -2.08 -9.95 -14.09
C TYR A 232 -3.50 -10.00 -13.57
N ILE A 233 -3.65 -9.80 -12.26
CA ILE A 233 -4.94 -9.64 -11.62
C ILE A 233 -5.11 -8.14 -11.40
N ASP A 234 -6.09 -7.54 -12.06
CA ASP A 234 -6.57 -6.18 -11.80
C ASP A 234 -8.06 -6.27 -11.47
N GLY A 235 -8.37 -6.23 -10.18
CA GLY A 235 -9.69 -6.44 -9.60
C GLY A 235 -10.72 -5.35 -9.90
N ALA A 236 -10.71 -4.68 -11.05
CA ALA A 236 -11.68 -3.64 -11.42
C ALA A 236 -13.12 -4.16 -11.70
N CYS A 237 -13.57 -5.17 -10.95
CA CYS A 237 -14.91 -5.77 -11.02
C CYS A 237 -15.64 -5.57 -9.69
N PRO A 238 -16.94 -5.21 -9.70
CA PRO A 238 -17.71 -4.98 -8.48
C PRO A 238 -17.59 -6.14 -7.48
N GLY A 239 -17.01 -5.86 -6.31
CA GLY A 239 -16.82 -6.83 -5.23
C GLY A 239 -15.41 -7.43 -5.09
N ASN A 240 -14.43 -7.00 -5.88
CA ASN A 240 -13.00 -7.32 -5.69
C ASN A 240 -12.08 -6.11 -5.98
N ASP A 241 -12.51 -4.91 -5.59
CA ASP A 241 -12.01 -3.63 -6.13
C ASP A 241 -10.57 -3.23 -5.70
N THR A 242 -9.92 -3.99 -4.81
CA THR A 242 -8.66 -3.58 -4.18
C THR A 242 -7.41 -4.37 -4.60
N LEU A 243 -7.55 -5.56 -5.21
CA LEU A 243 -6.39 -6.40 -5.52
C LEU A 243 -5.84 -6.09 -6.92
N ARG A 244 -4.59 -5.61 -6.96
CA ARG A 244 -3.80 -5.42 -8.17
C ARG A 244 -2.44 -6.10 -7.99
N CYS A 245 -2.18 -7.20 -8.72
CA CYS A 245 -0.96 -7.99 -8.52
C CYS A 245 -0.54 -8.81 -9.76
N ALA A 246 0.74 -9.21 -9.79
CA ALA A 246 1.28 -10.17 -10.75
C ALA A 246 1.34 -11.59 -10.13
N VAL A 247 1.05 -12.61 -10.94
CA VAL A 247 0.96 -14.01 -10.52
C VAL A 247 1.79 -14.89 -11.44
N ALA A 248 2.76 -15.60 -10.87
CA ALA A 248 3.48 -16.67 -11.58
C ALA A 248 2.82 -18.03 -11.28
N PRO A 249 2.32 -18.79 -12.27
CA PRO A 249 1.50 -19.97 -12.02
C PRO A 249 2.28 -21.13 -11.38
N ASP A 250 3.60 -21.19 -11.56
CA ASP A 250 4.45 -22.22 -10.99
C ASP A 250 5.91 -21.77 -10.79
N TYR A 251 6.72 -22.66 -10.21
CA TYR A 251 8.15 -22.41 -9.99
C TYR A 251 8.95 -22.21 -11.30
N THR A 252 8.52 -22.83 -12.41
CA THR A 252 9.20 -22.67 -13.70
C THR A 252 9.10 -21.22 -14.16
N GLN A 253 7.94 -20.60 -13.96
CA GLN A 253 7.70 -19.19 -14.28
C GLN A 253 8.46 -18.24 -13.35
N LEU A 254 8.58 -18.57 -12.07
CA LEU A 254 9.46 -17.82 -11.15
C LEU A 254 10.94 -17.90 -11.58
N ALA A 255 11.40 -19.08 -12.00
CA ALA A 255 12.75 -19.25 -12.50
C ALA A 255 12.95 -18.50 -13.82
N ALA A 256 11.95 -18.47 -14.70
CA ALA A 256 11.95 -17.64 -15.89
C ALA A 256 12.10 -16.15 -15.53
N LEU A 257 11.32 -15.66 -14.57
CA LEU A 257 11.40 -14.29 -14.08
C LEU A 257 12.80 -13.94 -13.55
N GLN A 258 13.40 -14.82 -12.74
CA GLN A 258 14.77 -14.60 -12.25
C GLN A 258 15.79 -14.54 -13.40
N ARG A 259 15.64 -15.38 -14.43
CA ARG A 259 16.54 -15.36 -15.61
C ARG A 259 16.43 -14.04 -16.38
N VAL A 260 15.22 -13.49 -16.49
CA VAL A 260 14.96 -12.21 -17.18
C VAL A 260 15.62 -11.07 -16.44
N ILE A 261 15.43 -11.01 -15.12
CA ILE A 261 16.06 -10.03 -14.24
C ILE A 261 17.58 -10.07 -14.41
N ASP A 262 18.18 -11.27 -14.40
CA ASP A 262 19.61 -11.46 -14.60
C ASP A 262 20.06 -11.05 -16.01
N ALA A 263 19.29 -11.38 -17.05
CA ALA A 263 19.60 -11.07 -18.44
C ALA A 263 19.58 -9.56 -18.73
N LEU A 264 18.61 -8.85 -18.15
CA LEU A 264 18.49 -7.39 -18.25
C LEU A 264 19.45 -6.65 -17.32
N GLY A 265 20.12 -7.36 -16.39
CA GLY A 265 21.01 -6.77 -15.40
C GLY A 265 20.29 -5.96 -14.32
N TRP A 266 18.99 -6.23 -14.11
CA TRP A 266 18.22 -5.61 -13.05
C TRP A 266 18.66 -6.16 -11.69
N LYS A 267 18.79 -5.28 -10.70
CA LYS A 267 19.23 -5.65 -9.36
C LYS A 267 18.06 -6.14 -8.52
N ALA A 268 17.51 -7.29 -8.88
CA ALA A 268 16.51 -7.96 -8.06
C ALA A 268 16.79 -9.45 -7.89
N THR A 269 16.11 -10.03 -6.92
CA THR A 269 16.11 -11.47 -6.66
C THR A 269 14.70 -11.92 -6.29
N VAL A 270 14.21 -12.93 -7.02
CA VAL A 270 12.97 -13.64 -6.69
C VAL A 270 13.24 -14.55 -5.51
N VAL A 271 12.42 -14.45 -4.47
CA VAL A 271 12.53 -15.25 -3.24
C VAL A 271 11.24 -16.03 -3.03
N LEU A 272 11.35 -17.34 -2.87
CA LEU A 272 10.24 -18.19 -2.43
C LEU A 272 9.99 -17.95 -0.94
N LEU A 273 9.04 -17.07 -0.64
CA LEU A 273 8.65 -16.77 0.73
C LEU A 273 7.78 -17.89 1.32
N GLU A 274 6.77 -18.30 0.56
CA GLU A 274 5.94 -19.45 0.88
C GLU A 274 5.90 -20.38 -0.34
N PRO A 275 6.73 -21.42 -0.40
CA PRO A 275 6.77 -22.32 -1.55
C PRO A 275 5.53 -23.22 -1.59
N ASN A 276 5.11 -23.61 -2.80
CA ASN A 276 4.25 -24.78 -2.98
C ASN A 276 4.92 -25.99 -2.31
N PRO A 277 4.19 -26.84 -1.55
CA PRO A 277 4.76 -28.07 -1.00
C PRO A 277 5.51 -28.94 -2.02
N ALA A 278 5.09 -28.93 -3.29
CA ALA A 278 5.77 -29.64 -4.37
C ALA A 278 7.08 -28.99 -4.85
N ASP A 279 7.27 -27.71 -4.56
CA ASP A 279 8.44 -26.91 -4.95
C ASP A 279 9.41 -26.67 -3.80
N ALA A 280 9.02 -27.00 -2.55
CA ALA A 280 9.86 -26.86 -1.36
C ALA A 280 11.22 -27.59 -1.46
N ALA A 281 11.32 -28.61 -2.31
CA ALA A 281 12.54 -29.37 -2.57
C ALA A 281 13.27 -28.99 -3.88
N LYS A 282 12.73 -28.05 -4.66
CA LYS A 282 13.30 -27.62 -5.95
C LYS A 282 14.25 -26.44 -5.69
N ALA A 283 15.53 -26.77 -5.59
CA ALA A 283 16.69 -25.88 -5.63
C ALA A 283 17.80 -26.58 -6.43
#